data_AF-A0A0D3BX27-F1
#
_entry.id   AF-A0A0D3BX27-F1
#
_cell.length_a   1.000
_cell.length_b   1.000
_cell.length_c   1.000
_cell.angle_alpha   90.00
_cell.angle_beta   90.00
_cell.angle_gamma   90.00
#
_symmetry.space_group_name_H-M   'P 1'
#
loop_
_entity.id
_entity.type
_entity.pdbx_description
1 polymer ?
#
loop_
_entity_poly.entity_id
_entity_poly.type
_entity_poly.pdbx_seq_one_letter_code
_entity_poly.pdbx_strand_id
1 'polypeptide(L)'
;MEKQVGEKFVSVIQNFSFVNSEKCYSDPFAIRGFKWRLLAECDLVVLHLYMCITDCPPFPSEAVKVRLTIVNQLCEYRSILKESDHWFDEKSPTWGCAIPTQILEEDGGFLVNGDLKIVAEDRVRLIFERHPEAAVEFRAKNQHLRTTYIIFLLSLIETLYQPLQELSSEDLVEADIALTYLKDAGFKVDWLENKLDLLKARKEKEKACEVRVQEMEVQLHDLKHKFEIEKAELVVCN
;
A
#
# COMPACT_ATOMS: atom_id res chain seq x y z
N MET A 1 35.16 -6.70 3.86
CA MET A 1 34.05 -6.53 2.89
C MET A 1 32.78 -6.96 3.60
N GLU A 2 32.07 -6.00 4.19
CA GLU A 2 30.79 -6.24 4.82
C GLU A 2 29.70 -6.20 3.75
N LYS A 3 28.93 -7.29 3.65
CA LYS A 3 27.65 -7.30 2.95
C LYS A 3 26.66 -6.54 3.83
N GLN A 4 26.30 -5.33 3.45
CA GLN A 4 25.11 -4.66 4.00
C GLN A 4 23.87 -5.40 3.49
N VAL A 5 23.34 -6.28 4.35
CA VAL A 5 22.00 -6.86 4.21
C VAL A 5 21.00 -5.79 4.66
N GLY A 6 19.94 -5.59 3.87
CA GLY A 6 18.97 -4.49 4.00
C GLY A 6 18.59 -4.16 5.45
N GLU A 7 19.01 -2.99 5.90
CA GLU A 7 18.62 -2.45 7.19
C GLU A 7 17.14 -2.05 7.12
N LYS A 8 16.25 -3.00 7.43
CA LYS A 8 14.88 -2.69 7.79
C LYS A 8 14.90 -1.94 9.12
N PHE A 9 14.37 -0.72 9.16
CA PHE A 9 14.38 0.09 10.37
C PHE A 9 13.22 -0.35 11.28
N VAL A 10 13.56 -0.92 12.42
CA VAL A 10 12.60 -1.41 13.41
C VAL A 10 12.49 -0.37 14.52
N SER A 11 11.27 0.08 14.81
CA SER A 11 10.97 0.88 15.99
C SER A 11 10.05 0.09 16.93
N VAL A 12 10.18 0.33 18.23
CA VAL A 12 9.37 -0.35 19.25
C VAL A 12 8.84 0.72 20.19
N ILE A 13 7.53 0.71 20.43
CA ILE A 13 6.90 1.48 21.48
C ILE A 13 6.81 0.56 22.69
N GLN A 14 7.61 0.87 23.71
CA GLN A 14 7.71 0.06 24.92
C GLN A 14 6.65 0.45 25.94
N ASN A 15 6.19 -0.53 26.72
CA ASN A 15 5.24 -0.33 27.83
C ASN A 15 3.97 0.43 27.41
N PHE A 16 3.47 0.14 26.20
CA PHE A 16 2.24 0.71 25.70
C PHE A 16 1.07 0.28 26.61
N SER A 17 0.31 1.26 27.11
CA SER A 17 -0.79 1.04 28.05
C SER A 17 -2.07 1.69 27.52
N PHE A 18 -3.19 0.96 27.63
CA PHE A 18 -4.53 1.45 27.27
C PHE A 18 -5.17 2.32 28.34
N VAL A 19 -4.62 2.33 29.56
CA VAL A 19 -5.34 2.78 30.76
C VAL A 19 -5.25 4.29 30.97
N ASN A 20 -4.25 4.94 30.39
CA ASN A 20 -4.08 6.38 30.44
C ASN A 20 -4.09 6.89 29.02
N SER A 21 -4.85 7.95 28.73
CA SER A 21 -4.82 8.72 27.48
C SER A 21 -3.47 9.42 27.23
N GLU A 22 -2.37 8.82 27.72
CA GLU A 22 -1.01 9.30 27.65
C GLU A 22 -0.39 8.93 26.30
N LYS A 23 0.26 9.94 25.73
CA LYS A 23 1.01 9.84 24.49
C LYS A 23 2.25 8.97 24.71
N CYS A 24 2.32 7.84 24.02
CA CYS A 24 3.46 6.94 24.05
C CYS A 24 4.41 7.29 22.90
N TYR A 25 5.70 7.48 23.19
CA TYR A 25 6.71 7.81 22.19
C TYR A 25 7.66 6.65 22.01
N SER A 26 8.09 6.41 20.77
CA SER A 26 9.25 5.56 20.51
C SER A 26 10.54 6.30 20.84
N ASP A 27 11.62 5.54 21.01
CA ASP A 27 12.96 6.09 20.85
C ASP A 27 13.15 6.67 19.44
N PRO A 28 13.98 7.71 19.25
CA PRO A 28 14.34 8.20 17.93
C PRO A 28 15.07 7.14 17.10
N PHE A 29 14.76 7.08 15.81
CA PHE A 29 15.44 6.22 14.85
C PHE A 29 15.75 6.98 13.56
N ALA A 30 16.67 6.47 12.75
CA ALA A 30 17.12 7.15 11.54
C ALA A 30 16.56 6.51 10.27
N ILE A 31 16.01 7.32 9.37
CA ILE A 31 15.70 6.94 7.98
C ILE A 31 16.31 7.99 7.06
N ARG A 32 17.12 7.55 6.09
CA ARG A 32 17.91 8.41 5.19
C ARG A 32 18.77 9.47 5.90
N GLY A 33 19.22 9.19 7.13
CA GLY A 33 20.04 10.11 7.93
C GLY A 33 19.25 11.17 8.72
N PHE A 34 17.92 11.22 8.57
CA PHE A 34 17.05 12.09 9.38
C PHE A 34 16.54 11.33 10.60
N LYS A 35 16.38 12.01 11.74
CA LYS A 35 15.80 11.42 12.94
C LYS A 35 14.28 11.50 12.92
N TRP A 36 13.65 10.37 13.18
CA TRP A 36 12.22 10.17 13.20
C TRP A 36 11.79 9.68 14.57
N ARG A 37 10.54 9.92 14.91
CA ARG A 37 9.91 9.37 16.10
C ARG A 37 8.47 8.96 15.79
N LEU A 38 8.05 7.87 16.39
CA LEU A 38 6.65 7.44 16.41
C LEU A 38 6.00 7.94 17.69
N LEU A 39 4.73 8.32 17.55
CA LEU A 39 3.84 8.69 18.63
C LEU A 39 2.58 7.84 18.50
N ALA A 40 2.19 7.19 19.58
CA ALA A 40 0.94 6.46 19.69
C ALA A 40 0.04 7.14 20.73
N GLU A 41 -1.21 7.39 20.34
CA GLU A 41 -2.26 7.94 21.18
C GLU A 41 -3.48 7.04 21.05
N CYS A 42 -3.95 6.50 22.17
CA CYS A 42 -5.07 5.56 22.20
C CYS A 42 -6.29 6.23 22.83
N ASP A 43 -7.44 6.13 22.17
CA ASP A 43 -8.74 6.31 22.80
C ASP A 43 -9.46 4.95 22.97
N LEU A 44 -10.75 4.95 23.29
CA LEU A 44 -11.51 3.73 23.55
C LEU A 44 -11.67 2.82 22.32
N VAL A 45 -11.57 3.37 21.09
CA VAL A 45 -11.94 2.68 19.85
C VAL A 45 -10.82 2.74 18.81
N VAL A 46 -9.94 3.72 18.90
CA VAL A 46 -8.93 4.02 17.88
C VAL A 46 -7.56 4.24 18.52
N LEU A 47 -6.57 3.56 17.94
CA LEU A 47 -5.16 3.85 18.08
C LEU A 47 -4.77 4.83 16.96
N HIS A 48 -4.43 6.05 17.33
CA HIS A 48 -3.82 7.02 16.45
C HIS A 48 -2.30 6.88 16.50
N LEU A 49 -1.70 6.50 15.37
CA LEU A 49 -0.25 6.50 15.20
C LEU A 49 0.16 7.71 14.39
N TYR A 50 1.17 8.42 14.87
CA TYR A 50 1.80 9.54 14.18
C TYR A 50 3.29 9.26 14.00
N MET A 51 3.82 9.74 12.88
CA MET A 51 5.24 9.74 12.58
C MET A 51 5.66 11.17 12.26
N CYS A 52 6.72 11.64 12.90
CA CYS A 52 7.26 12.98 12.67
C CYS A 52 8.78 12.97 12.61
N ILE A 53 9.32 13.94 11.88
CA ILE A 53 10.76 14.26 11.87
C ILE A 53 11.06 15.04 13.15
N THR A 54 11.99 14.55 13.99
CA THR A 54 12.27 15.15 15.31
C THR A 54 13.26 16.30 15.26
N ASP A 55 14.13 16.30 14.26
CA ASP A 55 15.16 17.31 14.13
C ASP A 55 14.58 18.51 13.35
N CYS A 56 14.60 19.70 13.97
CA CYS A 56 14.47 20.97 13.25
C CYS A 56 15.58 21.04 12.16
N PRO A 57 15.41 21.85 11.09
CA PRO A 57 16.13 21.77 9.82
C PRO A 57 17.61 21.33 9.88
N PRO A 58 18.08 20.53 8.90
CA PRO A 58 17.51 20.41 7.54
C PRO A 58 16.50 19.26 7.37
N PHE A 59 15.46 19.51 6.59
CA PHE A 59 14.53 18.49 6.09
C PHE A 59 15.14 17.70 4.92
N PRO A 60 14.62 16.50 4.59
CA PRO A 60 15.06 15.75 3.43
C PRO A 60 14.99 16.58 2.15
N SER A 61 16.13 16.73 1.47
CA SER A 61 16.20 17.40 0.16
C SER A 61 15.51 16.57 -0.94
N GLU A 62 15.34 15.27 -0.69
CA GLU A 62 14.57 14.36 -1.52
C GLU A 62 13.37 13.89 -0.70
N ALA A 63 12.19 13.98 -1.30
CA ALA A 63 10.94 13.53 -0.74
C ALA A 63 11.07 12.09 -0.20
N VAL A 64 10.53 11.82 0.99
CA VAL A 64 10.50 10.47 1.58
C VAL A 64 9.06 9.96 1.64
N LYS A 65 8.82 8.75 1.13
CA LYS A 65 7.55 8.03 1.27
C LYS A 65 7.79 6.90 2.26
N VAL A 66 6.96 6.76 3.28
CA VAL A 66 7.17 5.78 4.35
C VAL A 66 6.04 4.76 4.37
N ARG A 67 6.39 3.50 4.64
CA ARG A 67 5.45 2.46 5.03
C ARG A 67 5.68 2.08 6.49
N LEU A 68 4.60 2.06 7.27
CA LEU A 68 4.56 1.48 8.60
C LEU A 68 3.97 0.07 8.52
N THR A 69 4.63 -0.86 9.20
CA THR A 69 4.13 -2.20 9.47
C THR A 69 3.90 -2.34 10.96
N ILE A 70 2.65 -2.44 11.37
CA ILE A 70 2.27 -2.78 12.74
C ILE A 70 2.39 -4.30 12.84
N VAL A 71 3.43 -4.76 13.53
CA VAL A 71 3.86 -6.15 13.49
C VAL A 71 2.97 -6.97 14.41
N ASN A 72 2.32 -7.98 13.85
CA ASN A 72 1.79 -9.06 14.66
C ASN A 72 2.95 -10.03 14.97
N GLN A 73 3.37 -10.03 16.23
CA GLN A 73 4.57 -10.68 16.73
C GLN A 73 4.41 -12.21 16.85
N LEU A 74 3.18 -12.72 16.79
CA LEU A 74 2.89 -14.16 16.75
C LEU A 74 2.73 -14.69 15.32
N CYS A 75 2.39 -13.81 14.38
CA CYS A 75 1.81 -14.21 13.12
C CYS A 75 2.00 -13.13 12.02
N GLU A 76 3.07 -13.23 11.23
CA GLU A 76 3.46 -12.19 10.26
C GLU A 76 2.34 -11.81 9.28
N TYR A 77 1.55 -12.78 8.80
CA TYR A 77 0.47 -12.54 7.83
C TYR A 77 -0.70 -11.70 8.38
N ARG A 78 -0.78 -11.54 9.71
CA ARG A 78 -1.76 -10.65 10.36
C ARG A 78 -1.24 -9.24 10.54
N SER A 79 0.03 -8.96 10.23
CA SER A 79 0.60 -7.62 10.36
C SER A 79 -0.15 -6.64 9.46
N ILE A 80 -0.29 -5.41 9.94
CA ILE A 80 -1.05 -4.37 9.24
C ILE A 80 -0.08 -3.40 8.59
N LEU A 81 -0.31 -3.12 7.31
CA LEU A 81 0.47 -2.16 6.53
C LEU A 81 -0.29 -0.84 6.42
N LYS A 82 0.42 0.26 6.63
CA LYS A 82 -0.07 1.63 6.44
C LYS A 82 0.99 2.41 5.66
N GLU A 83 0.61 3.00 4.54
CA GLU A 83 1.51 3.83 3.72
C GLU A 83 1.17 5.30 3.90
N SER A 84 2.18 6.17 3.90
CA SER A 84 1.96 7.62 3.98
C SER A 84 1.21 8.11 2.75
N ASP A 85 0.17 8.90 2.94
CA ASP A 85 -0.62 9.48 1.84
C ASP A 85 0.17 10.58 1.12
N HIS A 86 1.05 11.27 1.84
CA HIS A 86 1.95 12.28 1.30
C HIS A 86 3.42 11.87 1.39
N TRP A 87 4.22 12.69 0.72
CA TRP A 87 5.66 12.69 0.83
C TRP A 87 6.10 13.60 1.96
N PHE A 88 6.97 13.13 2.84
CA PHE A 88 7.52 13.95 3.89
C PHE A 88 8.47 15.00 3.30
N ASP A 89 8.18 16.26 3.60
CA ASP A 89 8.99 17.42 3.24
C ASP A 89 8.88 18.51 4.33
N GLU A 90 9.44 19.69 4.07
CA GLU A 90 9.37 20.84 4.98
C GLU A 90 7.92 21.28 5.29
N LYS A 91 7.01 21.16 4.33
CA LYS A 91 5.62 21.61 4.45
C LYS A 91 4.73 20.54 5.09
N SER A 92 5.12 19.28 5.00
CA SER A 92 4.38 18.13 5.54
C SER A 92 5.34 17.19 6.28
N PRO A 93 5.86 17.59 7.47
CA PRO A 93 6.85 16.81 8.22
C PRO A 93 6.23 15.73 9.12
N THR A 94 4.90 15.65 9.16
CA THR A 94 4.14 14.77 10.05
C THR A 94 3.05 14.06 9.27
N TRP A 95 2.92 12.77 9.51
CA TRP A 95 1.82 11.93 9.01
C TRP A 95 1.24 11.10 10.14
N GLY A 96 -0.02 10.70 10.01
CA GLY A 96 -0.63 9.78 10.96
C GLY A 96 -1.70 8.90 10.33
N CYS A 97 -2.02 7.82 11.02
CA CYS A 97 -3.07 6.88 10.63
C CYS A 97 -3.85 6.38 11.84
N ALA A 98 -5.13 6.09 11.62
CA ALA A 98 -6.02 5.50 12.61
C ALA A 98 -6.08 3.97 12.42
N ILE A 99 -6.09 3.25 13.54
CA ILE A 99 -6.19 1.80 13.60
C ILE A 99 -7.22 1.40 14.67
N PRO A 100 -8.17 0.51 14.38
CA PRO A 100 -9.14 0.08 15.39
C PRO A 100 -8.46 -0.62 16.57
N THR A 101 -8.78 -0.24 17.82
CA THR A 101 -8.15 -0.81 19.03
C THR A 101 -8.48 -2.28 19.26
N GLN A 102 -9.55 -2.80 18.66
CA GLN A 102 -9.97 -4.20 18.77
C GLN A 102 -8.89 -5.16 18.26
N ILE A 103 -7.96 -4.71 17.40
CA ILE A 103 -6.87 -5.59 16.97
C ILE A 103 -5.83 -5.82 18.09
N LEU A 104 -5.80 -4.94 19.10
CA LEU A 104 -4.81 -4.94 20.17
C LEU A 104 -5.27 -5.74 21.39
N GLU A 105 -6.23 -6.66 21.20
CA GLU A 105 -6.69 -7.59 22.22
C GLU A 105 -5.53 -8.35 22.86
N GLU A 106 -5.69 -8.65 24.15
CA GLU A 106 -4.79 -9.55 24.89
C GLU A 106 -4.72 -10.88 24.12
N ASP A 107 -3.50 -11.37 23.88
CA ASP A 107 -3.19 -12.54 23.02
C ASP A 107 -3.42 -12.39 21.50
N GLY A 108 -3.90 -11.23 21.01
CA GLY A 108 -4.06 -10.96 19.58
C GLY A 108 -2.75 -10.93 18.78
N GLY A 109 -1.62 -10.84 19.48
CA GLY A 109 -0.26 -10.94 18.96
C GLY A 109 0.36 -9.61 18.52
N PHE A 110 -0.38 -8.51 18.51
CA PHE A 110 0.19 -7.18 18.24
C PHE A 110 0.88 -6.58 19.47
N LEU A 111 0.28 -6.76 20.65
CA LEU A 111 0.83 -6.37 21.93
C LEU A 111 1.41 -7.61 22.63
N VAL A 112 2.73 -7.65 22.81
CA VAL A 112 3.42 -8.75 23.51
C VAL A 112 4.25 -8.15 24.63
N ASN A 113 4.00 -8.58 25.87
CA ASN A 113 4.61 -8.00 27.08
C ASN A 113 4.40 -6.48 27.24
N GLY A 114 3.29 -5.94 26.70
CA GLY A 114 3.04 -4.50 26.68
C GLY A 114 3.79 -3.74 25.58
N ASP A 115 4.53 -4.41 24.70
CA ASP A 115 5.27 -3.76 23.61
C ASP A 115 4.49 -3.83 22.31
N LEU A 116 4.34 -2.67 21.66
CA LEU A 116 3.79 -2.54 20.31
C LEU A 116 4.95 -2.33 19.32
N LYS A 117 5.19 -3.33 18.47
CA LYS A 117 6.28 -3.29 17.49
C LYS A 117 5.84 -2.70 16.17
N ILE A 118 6.53 -1.66 15.70
CA ILE A 118 6.22 -0.96 14.45
C ILE A 118 7.49 -0.83 13.61
N VAL A 119 7.47 -1.40 12.40
CA VAL A 119 8.59 -1.29 11.46
C VAL A 119 8.30 -0.14 10.50
N ALA A 120 9.23 0.80 10.37
CA ALA A 120 9.12 1.93 9.45
C ALA A 120 10.11 1.74 8.30
N GLU A 121 9.63 1.75 7.06
CA GLU A 121 10.45 1.48 5.88
C GLU A 121 10.35 2.63 4.88
N ASP A 122 11.49 3.03 4.33
CA ASP A 122 11.55 3.90 3.16
C ASP A 122 11.04 3.11 1.94
N ARG A 123 9.90 3.55 1.40
CA ARG A 123 9.20 2.90 0.29
C ARG A 123 10.05 2.92 -0.99
N VAL A 124 10.81 4.00 -1.21
CA VAL A 124 11.72 4.14 -2.35
C VAL A 124 12.87 3.14 -2.21
N ARG A 125 13.51 3.10 -1.04
CA ARG A 125 14.62 2.17 -0.77
C ARG A 125 14.20 0.72 -0.99
N LEU A 126 13.02 0.33 -0.50
CA LEU A 126 12.51 -1.03 -0.65
C LEU A 126 12.38 -1.46 -2.12
N ILE A 127 11.98 -0.56 -3.01
CA ILE A 127 11.87 -0.87 -4.44
C ILE A 127 13.25 -1.27 -4.98
N PHE A 128 14.28 -0.51 -4.68
CA PHE A 128 15.64 -0.78 -5.14
C PHE A 128 16.32 -1.95 -4.40
N GLU A 129 15.87 -2.29 -3.20
CA GLU A 129 16.30 -3.53 -2.54
C GLU A 129 15.70 -4.78 -3.22
N ARG A 130 14.45 -4.70 -3.68
CA ARG A 130 13.78 -5.80 -4.39
C ARG A 130 14.19 -5.88 -5.86
N HIS A 131 14.46 -4.73 -6.47
CA HIS A 131 14.80 -4.56 -7.88
C HIS A 131 16.07 -3.70 -7.99
N PRO A 132 17.24 -4.23 -7.58
CA PRO A 132 18.50 -3.50 -7.63
C PRO A 132 18.92 -3.11 -9.06
N GLU A 133 18.43 -3.84 -10.06
CA GLU A 133 18.61 -3.56 -11.48
C GLU A 133 17.88 -2.29 -11.96
N ALA A 134 16.84 -1.86 -11.24
CA ALA A 134 15.82 -0.95 -11.77
C ALA A 134 16.34 0.42 -12.21
N ALA A 135 17.38 0.94 -11.56
CA ALA A 135 17.93 2.26 -11.87
C ALA A 135 19.43 2.24 -12.19
N VAL A 136 19.99 1.07 -12.57
CA VAL A 136 21.43 0.93 -12.85
C VAL A 136 21.88 1.80 -14.04
N GLU A 137 21.03 1.94 -15.05
CA GLU A 137 21.31 2.75 -16.25
C GLU A 137 20.73 4.17 -16.17
N PHE A 138 19.94 4.46 -15.14
CA PHE A 138 19.39 5.79 -14.90
C PHE A 138 20.48 6.76 -14.44
N ARG A 139 20.72 7.83 -15.22
CA ARG A 139 21.83 8.77 -15.00
C ARG A 139 21.39 10.23 -14.94
N ALA A 140 20.32 10.53 -14.20
CA ALA A 140 19.95 11.91 -13.95
C ALA A 140 20.92 12.59 -12.96
N LYS A 141 21.65 13.62 -13.42
CA LYS A 141 22.52 14.45 -12.57
C LYS A 141 21.74 15.49 -11.76
N ASN A 142 20.61 15.94 -12.28
CA ASN A 142 19.76 16.92 -11.62
C ASN A 142 18.89 16.23 -10.56
N GLN A 143 18.93 16.75 -9.33
CA GLN A 143 18.19 16.19 -8.20
C GLN A 143 16.67 16.28 -8.38
N HIS A 144 16.14 17.37 -8.93
CA HIS A 144 14.70 17.49 -9.19
C HIS A 144 14.24 16.45 -10.19
N LEU A 145 14.99 16.24 -11.28
CA LEU A 145 14.67 15.19 -12.25
C LEU A 145 14.68 13.80 -11.59
N ARG A 146 15.69 13.50 -10.75
CA ARG A 146 15.72 12.24 -9.99
C ARG A 146 14.43 12.06 -9.18
N THR A 147 14.06 13.07 -8.38
CA THR A 147 12.85 13.03 -7.56
C THR A 147 11.60 12.84 -8.41
N THR A 148 11.47 13.55 -9.54
CA THR A 148 10.32 13.41 -10.44
C THR A 148 10.20 11.98 -10.98
N TYR A 149 11.29 11.37 -11.44
CA TYR A 149 11.25 9.98 -11.92
C TYR A 149 10.92 8.97 -10.81
N ILE A 150 11.42 9.18 -9.60
CA ILE A 150 11.10 8.32 -8.45
C ILE A 150 9.63 8.44 -8.05
N ILE A 151 9.08 9.66 -8.02
CA ILE A 151 7.64 9.88 -7.79
C ILE A 151 6.83 9.15 -8.85
N PHE A 152 7.22 9.32 -10.12
CA PHE A 152 6.55 8.69 -11.25
C PHE A 152 6.57 7.15 -11.19
N LEU A 153 7.73 6.56 -10.87
CA LEU A 153 7.87 5.12 -10.64
C LEU A 153 6.96 4.63 -9.50
N LEU A 154 6.90 5.36 -8.39
CA LEU A 154 6.05 5.00 -7.26
C LEU A 154 4.56 5.06 -7.60
N SER A 155 4.12 6.14 -8.27
CA SER A 155 2.72 6.25 -8.72
C SER A 155 2.34 5.09 -9.64
N LEU A 156 3.22 4.71 -10.58
CA LEU A 156 2.98 3.54 -11.43
C LEU A 156 2.87 2.24 -10.63
N ILE A 157 3.74 2.04 -9.63
CA ILE A 157 3.65 0.88 -8.73
C ILE A 157 2.35 0.88 -7.95
N GLU A 158 1.92 2.03 -7.43
CA GLU A 158 0.66 2.16 -6.70
C GLU A 158 -0.52 1.77 -7.61
N THR A 159 -0.60 2.31 -8.82
CA THR A 159 -1.61 1.96 -9.82
C THR A 159 -1.61 0.46 -10.12
N LEU A 160 -0.47 -0.13 -10.49
CA LEU A 160 -0.40 -1.55 -10.89
C LEU A 160 -0.67 -2.55 -9.76
N TYR A 161 -0.76 -2.09 -8.52
CA TYR A 161 -1.07 -2.93 -7.36
C TYR A 161 -2.43 -2.62 -6.72
N GLN A 162 -3.23 -1.73 -7.31
CA GLN A 162 -4.63 -1.55 -6.94
C GLN A 162 -5.46 -2.81 -7.22
N PRO A 163 -6.60 -3.00 -6.53
CA PRO A 163 -7.57 -4.03 -6.85
C PRO A 163 -7.97 -3.98 -8.34
N LEU A 164 -8.11 -5.14 -8.98
CA LEU A 164 -8.42 -5.22 -10.41
C LEU A 164 -9.72 -4.48 -10.78
N GLN A 165 -10.68 -4.47 -9.85
CA GLN A 165 -11.98 -3.81 -10.00
C GLN A 165 -11.85 -2.29 -10.04
N GLU A 166 -10.87 -1.73 -9.33
CA GLU A 166 -10.60 -0.27 -9.31
C GLU A 166 -9.80 0.18 -10.54
N LEU A 167 -9.08 -0.74 -11.18
CA LEU A 167 -8.33 -0.46 -12.40
C LEU A 167 -9.23 -0.34 -13.63
N SER A 168 -9.27 0.83 -14.24
CA SER A 168 -9.92 1.06 -15.54
C SER A 168 -9.03 0.64 -16.71
N SER A 169 -9.61 0.55 -17.91
CA SER A 169 -8.79 0.33 -19.12
C SER A 169 -7.90 1.54 -19.46
N GLU A 170 -8.32 2.75 -19.09
CA GLU A 170 -7.52 3.97 -19.30
C GLU A 170 -6.28 3.94 -18.42
N ASP A 171 -6.41 3.55 -17.15
CA ASP A 171 -5.27 3.42 -16.22
C ASP A 171 -4.21 2.45 -16.77
N LEU A 172 -4.63 1.38 -17.44
CA LEU A 172 -3.70 0.41 -18.07
C LEU A 172 -2.98 0.99 -19.29
N VAL A 173 -3.60 1.92 -20.02
CA VAL A 173 -2.97 2.66 -21.13
C VAL A 173 -2.00 3.70 -20.59
N GLU A 174 -2.41 4.47 -19.58
CA GLU A 174 -1.54 5.43 -18.91
C GLU A 174 -0.31 4.74 -18.28
N ALA A 175 -0.49 3.55 -17.70
CA ALA A 175 0.60 2.75 -17.17
C ALA A 175 1.61 2.31 -18.26
N ASP A 176 1.13 2.01 -19.46
CA ASP A 176 1.97 1.64 -20.61
C ASP A 176 2.84 2.81 -21.08
N ILE A 177 2.22 3.99 -21.15
CA ILE A 177 2.90 5.26 -21.44
C ILE A 177 3.96 5.56 -20.36
N ALA A 178 3.60 5.38 -19.10
CA ALA A 178 4.51 5.59 -17.97
C ALA A 178 5.73 4.67 -18.00
N LEU A 179 5.53 3.39 -18.34
CA LEU A 179 6.62 2.43 -18.51
C LEU A 179 7.58 2.86 -19.63
N THR A 180 7.04 3.35 -20.75
CA THR A 180 7.84 3.85 -21.87
C THR A 180 8.73 5.01 -21.43
N TYR A 181 8.18 6.01 -20.73
CA TYR A 181 8.98 7.13 -20.21
C TYR A 181 10.07 6.72 -19.22
N LEU A 182 9.80 5.74 -18.35
CA LEU A 182 10.78 5.21 -17.42
C LEU A 182 11.93 4.51 -18.18
N LYS A 183 11.59 3.70 -19.18
CA LYS A 183 12.58 3.00 -20.02
C LYS A 183 13.45 3.96 -20.82
N ASP A 184 12.85 4.97 -21.43
CA ASP A 184 13.58 6.01 -22.17
C ASP A 184 14.56 6.78 -21.28
N ALA A 185 14.25 6.90 -19.99
CA ALA A 185 15.14 7.49 -18.99
C ALA A 185 16.26 6.54 -18.52
N GLY A 186 16.21 5.25 -18.90
CA GLY A 186 17.19 4.23 -18.52
C GLY A 186 16.80 3.39 -17.30
N PHE A 187 15.52 3.37 -16.90
CA PHE A 187 15.05 2.43 -15.88
C PHE A 187 14.82 1.03 -16.48
N LYS A 188 15.25 0.00 -15.75
CA LYS A 188 14.98 -1.41 -16.05
C LYS A 188 13.76 -1.89 -15.27
N VAL A 189 12.59 -1.76 -15.87
CA VAL A 189 11.28 -2.00 -15.21
C VAL A 189 10.52 -3.20 -15.79
N ASP A 190 11.24 -4.19 -16.32
CA ASP A 190 10.65 -5.38 -16.97
C ASP A 190 9.67 -6.12 -16.03
N TRP A 191 9.90 -6.08 -14.71
CA TRP A 191 9.00 -6.66 -13.72
C TRP A 191 7.64 -5.95 -13.64
N LEU A 192 7.59 -4.64 -13.92
CA LEU A 192 6.34 -3.88 -14.01
C LEU A 192 5.63 -4.11 -15.33
N GLU A 193 6.38 -4.30 -16.42
CA GLU A 193 5.78 -4.67 -17.72
C GLU A 193 5.07 -6.01 -17.64
N ASN A 194 5.75 -7.03 -17.12
CA ASN A 194 5.18 -8.35 -16.91
C ASN A 194 3.92 -8.28 -16.02
N LYS A 195 3.94 -7.42 -14.99
CA LYS A 195 2.79 -7.18 -14.12
C LYS A 195 1.64 -6.53 -14.91
N LEU A 196 1.92 -5.52 -15.72
CA LEU A 196 0.92 -4.83 -16.55
C LEU A 196 0.28 -5.79 -17.57
N ASP A 197 1.07 -6.63 -18.24
CA ASP A 197 0.55 -7.63 -19.18
C ASP A 197 -0.38 -8.63 -18.50
N LEU A 198 -0.01 -9.08 -17.30
CA LEU A 198 -0.88 -9.93 -16.48
C LEU A 198 -2.19 -9.24 -16.10
N LEU A 199 -2.17 -7.93 -15.82
CA LEU A 199 -3.37 -7.16 -15.49
C LEU A 199 -4.27 -6.96 -16.71
N LYS A 200 -3.70 -6.61 -17.87
CA LYS A 200 -4.42 -6.51 -19.15
C LYS A 200 -5.16 -7.83 -19.46
N ALA A 201 -4.47 -8.96 -19.38
CA ALA A 201 -5.08 -10.28 -19.59
C ALA A 201 -6.16 -10.63 -18.56
N ARG A 202 -5.99 -10.22 -17.29
CA ARG A 202 -7.04 -10.41 -16.27
C ARG A 202 -8.26 -9.53 -16.52
N LYS A 203 -8.06 -8.29 -16.97
CA LYS A 203 -9.15 -7.36 -17.28
C LYS A 203 -9.99 -7.82 -18.46
N GLU A 204 -9.36 -8.40 -19.48
CA GLU A 204 -10.07 -9.05 -20.59
C GLU A 204 -10.93 -10.23 -20.12
N LYS A 205 -10.40 -11.08 -19.24
CA LYS A 205 -11.15 -12.20 -18.66
C LYS A 205 -12.30 -11.74 -17.77
N GLU A 206 -12.11 -10.67 -16.99
CA GLU A 206 -13.16 -10.05 -16.18
C GLU A 206 -14.33 -9.59 -17.06
N LYS A 207 -14.04 -8.82 -18.12
CA LYS A 207 -15.04 -8.38 -19.10
C LYS A 207 -15.75 -9.56 -19.77
N ALA A 208 -15.02 -10.58 -20.18
CA ALA A 208 -15.61 -11.78 -20.77
C ALA A 208 -16.52 -12.55 -19.79
N CYS A 209 -16.16 -12.57 -18.50
CA CYS A 209 -16.99 -13.18 -17.46
C CYS A 209 -18.26 -12.35 -17.22
N GLU A 210 -18.15 -11.03 -17.20
CA GLU A 210 -19.28 -10.12 -17.02
C GLU A 210 -20.32 -10.29 -18.14
N VAL A 211 -19.88 -10.33 -19.41
CA VAL A 211 -20.76 -10.60 -20.55
C VAL A 211 -21.52 -11.92 -20.39
N ARG A 212 -20.82 -12.99 -19.98
CA ARG A 212 -21.44 -14.30 -19.75
C ARG A 212 -22.45 -14.29 -18.60
N VAL A 213 -22.19 -13.52 -17.55
CA VAL A 213 -23.14 -13.37 -16.44
C VAL A 213 -24.40 -12.65 -16.91
N GLN A 214 -24.26 -11.56 -17.68
CA GLN A 214 -25.40 -10.84 -18.25
C GLN A 214 -26.23 -11.73 -19.19
N GLU A 215 -25.59 -12.55 -20.02
CA GLU A 215 -26.29 -13.54 -20.86
C GLU A 215 -27.09 -14.54 -20.03
N MET A 216 -26.51 -15.06 -18.94
CA MET A 216 -27.19 -15.99 -18.04
C MET A 216 -28.36 -15.32 -17.29
N GLU A 217 -28.23 -14.05 -16.91
CA GLU A 217 -29.30 -13.29 -16.26
C GLU A 217 -30.51 -13.11 -17.19
N VAL A 218 -30.26 -12.83 -18.48
CA VAL A 218 -31.32 -12.75 -19.50
C VAL A 218 -32.01 -14.10 -19.67
N GLN A 219 -31.24 -15.18 -19.82
CA GLN A 219 -31.81 -16.53 -19.95
C GLN A 219 -32.65 -16.92 -18.73
N LEU A 220 -32.19 -16.58 -17.53
CA LEU A 220 -32.94 -16.83 -16.30
C LEU A 220 -34.23 -16.02 -16.24
N HIS A 221 -34.21 -14.76 -16.69
CA HIS A 221 -35.39 -13.93 -16.79
C HIS A 221 -36.43 -14.52 -17.76
N ASP A 222 -35.99 -14.95 -18.94
CA ASP A 222 -36.87 -15.56 -19.94
C ASP A 222 -37.50 -16.87 -19.45
N LEU A 223 -36.72 -17.72 -18.76
CA LEU A 223 -37.22 -18.96 -18.16
C LEU A 223 -38.24 -18.68 -17.05
N LYS A 224 -38.00 -17.67 -16.20
CA LYS A 224 -38.97 -17.26 -15.16
C LYS A 224 -40.27 -16.79 -15.79
N HIS A 225 -40.20 -15.95 -16.83
CA HIS A 225 -41.39 -15.48 -17.52
C HIS A 225 -42.17 -16.65 -18.14
N LYS A 226 -41.49 -17.58 -18.81
CA LYS A 226 -42.10 -18.78 -19.38
C LYS A 226 -42.77 -19.65 -18.30
N PHE A 227 -42.13 -19.85 -17.16
CA PHE A 227 -42.68 -20.60 -16.04
C PHE A 227 -43.96 -19.98 -15.48
N GLU A 228 -44.02 -18.64 -15.34
CA GLU A 228 -45.25 -17.97 -14.89
C GLU A 228 -46.39 -18.06 -15.91
N ILE A 229 -46.10 -18.04 -17.22
CA ILE A 229 -47.12 -18.29 -18.26
C ILE A 229 -47.69 -19.71 -18.12
N GLU A 230 -46.82 -20.73 -18.10
CA GLU A 230 -47.27 -22.14 -18.01
C GLU A 230 -48.06 -22.39 -16.72
N LYS A 231 -47.65 -21.77 -15.61
CA LYS A 231 -48.37 -21.83 -14.34
C LYS A 231 -49.75 -21.17 -14.41
N ALA A 232 -49.89 -20.04 -15.10
CA ALA A 232 -51.19 -19.38 -15.28
C ALA A 232 -52.14 -20.22 -16.14
N GLU A 233 -51.64 -20.88 -17.20
CA GLU A 233 -52.42 -21.78 -18.04
C GLU A 233 -52.95 -23.00 -17.25
N LEU A 234 -52.13 -23.58 -16.38
CA LEU A 234 -52.54 -24.70 -15.51
C LEU A 234 -53.64 -24.33 -14.51
N VAL A 235 -53.70 -23.08 -14.05
CA VAL A 235 -54.74 -22.59 -13.14
C VAL A 235 -56.08 -22.39 -13.86
N VAL A 236 -56.07 -22.08 -15.16
CA VAL A 236 -57.30 -21.89 -15.96
C VAL A 236 -57.93 -23.23 -16.38
N CYS A 237 -57.16 -24.33 -16.39
CA CYS A 237 -57.64 -25.66 -16.80
C CYS A 237 -58.22 -26.53 -15.66
N ASN A 238 -58.27 -26.05 -14.41
CA ASN A 238 -58.89 -26.71 -13.25
C ASN A 238 -60.11 -25.92 -12.75
#